data_AF-A0A7W1QG53-F1
#
_entry.id   AF-A0A7W1QG53-F1
#
_cell.length_a   1.000
_cell.length_b   1.000
_cell.length_c   1.000
_cell.angle_alpha   90.00
_cell.angle_beta   90.00
_cell.angle_gamma   90.00
#
_symmetry.space_group_name_H-M   'P 1'
#
loop_
_entity.id
_entity.type
_entity.pdbx_description
1 polymer ?
#
loop_
_entity_poly.entity_id
_entity_poly.type
_entity_poly.pdbx_seq_one_letter_code
_entity_poly.pdbx_strand_id
1 'polypeptide(L)'
;MVGADRDRRRPPARRSGAGLLACLVAAAGAAGSASGASRLVFEDRVKANGSSSVTVTVNRSAAFSVTMKTRTEGRTRLYLTGSTAPRGGPLLDTRDGACEGAAGSWMCRGAYQALPAGTYKFRVLRTGVAANVVLTVRW
;
A
#
# COMPACT_ATOMS: atom_id res chain seq x y z
N MET A 1 64.50 0.64 -55.57
CA MET A 1 64.07 -0.77 -55.65
C MET A 1 62.64 -0.86 -55.14
N VAL A 2 61.73 -1.33 -56.02
CA VAL A 2 60.44 -2.04 -55.78
C VAL A 2 59.43 -1.39 -54.81
N GLY A 3 58.15 -1.16 -55.12
CA GLY A 3 57.28 -1.55 -56.23
C GLY A 3 56.04 -0.64 -56.22
N ALA A 4 55.48 -0.27 -57.38
CA ALA A 4 54.50 -1.04 -58.16
C ALA A 4 53.18 -1.20 -57.40
N ASP A 5 52.21 -0.30 -57.60
CA ASP A 5 51.26 -0.22 -58.73
C ASP A 5 49.99 -1.06 -58.50
N ARG A 6 48.86 -0.43 -58.86
CA ARG A 6 47.51 -0.95 -59.11
C ARG A 6 46.54 -0.95 -57.94
N ASP A 7 45.69 0.07 -57.86
CA ASP A 7 44.52 0.27 -58.74
C ASP A 7 43.54 -0.89 -58.60
N ARG A 8 42.43 -0.61 -57.91
CA ARG A 8 41.13 -1.12 -58.29
C ARG A 8 40.00 -0.29 -57.66
N ARG A 9 39.30 0.39 -58.56
CA ARG A 9 37.83 0.54 -58.61
C ARG A 9 37.20 1.72 -57.85
N ARG A 10 37.06 2.78 -58.66
CA ARG A 10 35.97 3.75 -58.85
C ARG A 10 34.54 3.43 -58.33
N PRO A 11 33.66 4.47 -58.25
CA PRO A 11 32.64 4.74 -57.22
C PRO A 11 31.18 4.51 -57.74
N PRO A 12 30.05 4.95 -57.09
CA PRO A 12 29.66 6.37 -56.93
C PRO A 12 28.85 6.74 -55.65
N ALA A 13 28.66 8.06 -55.53
CA ALA A 13 27.83 8.83 -54.60
C ALA A 13 26.44 8.29 -54.22
N ARG A 14 26.02 8.57 -52.96
CA ARG A 14 24.66 9.04 -52.57
C ARG A 14 24.68 9.40 -51.08
N ARG A 15 24.61 10.69 -50.72
CA ARG A 15 23.41 11.49 -50.41
C ARG A 15 22.65 11.04 -49.17
N SER A 16 22.57 11.99 -48.23
CA SER A 16 21.43 12.26 -47.34
C SER A 16 21.28 11.41 -46.08
N GLY A 17 21.05 12.11 -44.97
CA GLY A 17 20.21 11.62 -43.88
C GLY A 17 20.84 11.73 -42.51
N ALA A 18 20.74 12.92 -41.91
CA ALA A 18 20.68 13.04 -40.47
C ALA A 18 19.57 12.10 -39.94
N GLY A 19 19.92 11.27 -38.96
CA GLY A 19 19.00 10.29 -38.40
C GLY A 19 19.47 9.87 -37.02
N LEU A 20 19.14 10.71 -36.03
CA LEU A 20 19.10 10.36 -34.61
C LEU A 20 18.41 8.99 -34.46
N LEU A 21 19.11 7.99 -33.93
CA LEU A 21 18.46 6.83 -33.31
C LEU A 21 19.30 6.38 -32.13
N ALA A 22 18.90 6.90 -30.97
CA ALA A 22 19.41 6.53 -29.67
C ALA A 22 19.17 5.04 -29.40
N CYS A 23 20.23 4.35 -28.98
CA CYS A 23 20.16 3.00 -28.43
C CYS A 23 19.23 2.97 -27.21
N LEU A 24 18.02 2.43 -27.40
CA LEU A 24 17.12 2.06 -26.32
C LEU A 24 17.69 0.84 -25.58
N VAL A 25 18.15 1.07 -24.37
CA VAL A 25 18.56 0.06 -23.39
C VAL A 25 17.31 -0.71 -22.96
N ALA A 26 17.15 -1.94 -23.48
CA ALA A 26 16.17 -2.88 -22.96
C ALA A 26 16.71 -3.50 -21.66
N ALA A 27 16.32 -2.94 -20.52
CA ALA A 27 16.54 -3.56 -19.22
C ALA A 27 15.63 -4.79 -19.08
N ALA A 28 16.25 -5.97 -19.14
CA ALA A 28 15.64 -7.25 -18.88
C ALA A 28 15.02 -7.29 -17.48
N GLY A 29 13.83 -7.90 -17.40
CA GLY A 29 13.07 -8.04 -16.16
C GLY A 29 13.76 -8.93 -15.13
N ALA A 30 13.45 -8.66 -13.86
CA ALA A 30 13.14 -9.63 -12.80
C ALA A 30 13.08 -8.89 -11.47
N ALA A 31 11.88 -8.64 -10.99
CA ALA A 31 11.62 -8.49 -9.55
C ALA A 31 10.21 -9.01 -9.28
N GLY A 32 10.05 -10.32 -9.45
CA GLY A 32 9.04 -11.04 -8.71
C GLY A 32 9.39 -10.92 -7.23
N SER A 33 8.61 -10.14 -6.49
CA SER A 33 8.63 -10.14 -5.03
C SER A 33 7.19 -10.26 -4.53
N ALA A 34 6.89 -11.48 -4.10
CA ALA A 34 5.91 -11.88 -3.10
C ALA A 34 4.53 -11.18 -3.12
N SER A 35 3.55 -11.87 -3.69
CA SER A 35 2.17 -11.84 -3.19
C SER A 35 2.09 -12.63 -1.87
N GLY A 36 2.91 -12.26 -0.88
CA GLY A 36 2.71 -12.70 0.49
C GLY A 36 1.71 -11.73 1.10
N ALA A 37 0.50 -12.20 1.44
CA ALA A 37 -0.49 -11.38 2.11
C ALA A 37 0.16 -10.69 3.32
N SER A 38 0.39 -9.38 3.21
CA SER A 38 1.04 -8.60 4.24
C SER A 38 0.07 -8.50 5.41
N ARG A 39 0.53 -8.81 6.62
CA ARG A 39 -0.28 -8.78 7.83
C ARG A 39 0.43 -7.99 8.90
N LEU A 40 -0.29 -7.04 9.48
CA LEU A 40 0.13 -6.29 10.65
C LEU A 40 -0.87 -6.52 11.77
N VAL A 41 -0.35 -6.87 12.95
CA VAL A 41 -1.13 -6.96 14.18
C VAL A 41 -0.62 -5.87 15.10
N PHE A 42 -1.51 -4.97 15.48
CA PHE A 42 -1.26 -3.87 16.39
C PHE A 42 -2.06 -4.11 17.66
N GLU A 43 -1.38 -4.18 18.80
CA GLU A 43 -2.01 -4.32 20.11
C GLU A 43 -1.56 -3.17 20.99
N ASP A 44 -2.52 -2.40 21.49
CA ASP A 44 -2.24 -1.26 22.35
C ASP A 44 -3.39 -1.01 23.33
N ARG A 45 -3.05 -0.46 24.49
CA ARG A 45 -4.01 -0.04 25.50
C ARG A 45 -4.39 1.41 25.27
N VAL A 46 -5.53 1.63 24.60
CA VAL A 46 -6.03 2.98 24.35
C VAL A 46 -6.68 3.52 25.63
N LYS A 47 -6.15 4.66 26.10
CA LYS A 47 -6.70 5.38 27.26
C LYS A 47 -8.15 5.82 27.02
N ALA A 48 -8.86 6.09 28.11
CA ALA A 48 -10.18 6.68 28.05
C ALA A 48 -10.15 8.01 27.27
N ASN A 49 -11.02 8.16 26.28
CA ASN A 49 -11.06 9.31 25.36
C ASN A 49 -9.75 9.54 24.58
N GLY A 50 -8.88 8.54 24.52
CA GLY A 50 -7.61 8.57 23.81
C GLY A 50 -7.73 8.11 22.36
N SER A 51 -6.62 8.28 21.63
CA SER A 51 -6.46 7.63 20.33
C SER A 51 -5.08 7.03 20.20
N SER A 52 -5.01 5.92 19.48
CA SER A 52 -3.77 5.29 19.05
C SER A 52 -3.76 5.15 17.53
N SER A 53 -2.60 4.96 16.92
CA SER A 53 -2.49 4.91 15.46
C SER A 53 -1.38 4.01 15.00
N VAL A 54 -1.60 3.33 13.89
CA VAL A 54 -0.58 2.58 13.17
C VAL A 54 -0.53 3.01 11.71
N THR A 55 0.69 3.07 11.18
CA THR A 55 0.95 3.48 9.80
C THR A 55 1.35 2.26 8.98
N VAL A 56 0.74 2.12 7.82
CA VAL A 56 1.00 1.07 6.84
C VAL A 56 1.35 1.74 5.52
N THR A 57 2.52 1.41 4.97
CA THR A 57 2.93 1.87 3.65
C THR A 57 2.82 0.73 2.67
N VAL A 58 2.12 0.97 1.55
CA VAL A 58 1.97 -0.01 0.47
C VAL A 58 2.59 0.54 -0.80
N ASN A 59 3.47 -0.26 -1.42
CA ASN A 59 4.21 0.13 -2.62
C ASN A 59 3.47 -0.20 -3.92
N ARG A 60 2.35 -0.91 -3.83
CA ARG A 60 1.48 -1.31 -4.94
C ARG A 60 0.03 -1.19 -4.51
N SER A 61 -0.90 -1.20 -5.46
CA SER A 61 -2.31 -1.19 -5.13
C SER A 61 -2.69 -2.45 -4.35
N ALA A 62 -3.40 -2.28 -3.24
CA ALA A 62 -3.71 -3.36 -2.31
C ALA A 62 -5.09 -3.16 -1.67
N ALA A 63 -5.83 -4.25 -1.48
CA ALA A 63 -7.12 -4.25 -0.78
C ALA A 63 -6.89 -4.53 0.70
N PHE A 64 -7.53 -3.75 1.57
CA PHE A 64 -7.31 -3.88 3.01
C PHE A 64 -8.42 -4.68 3.67
N SER A 65 -8.07 -5.72 4.43
CA SER A 65 -8.98 -6.40 5.35
C SER A 65 -8.58 -6.08 6.78
N VAL A 66 -9.53 -5.58 7.57
CA VAL A 66 -9.30 -5.11 8.92
C VAL A 66 -10.18 -5.87 9.90
N THR A 67 -9.59 -6.35 10.98
CA THR A 67 -10.30 -6.94 12.11
C THR A 67 -9.88 -6.20 13.37
N MET A 68 -10.83 -5.63 14.09
CA MET A 68 -10.59 -4.92 15.34
C MET A 68 -11.29 -5.65 16.48
N LYS A 69 -10.53 -6.08 17.49
CA LYS A 69 -11.04 -6.62 18.75
C LYS A 69 -10.88 -5.59 19.86
N THR A 70 -11.92 -5.37 20.64
CA THR A 70 -11.92 -4.40 21.75
C THR A 70 -12.92 -4.80 22.84
N ARG A 71 -12.96 -4.09 23.97
CA ARG A 71 -13.97 -4.30 25.02
C ARG A 71 -15.34 -3.73 24.65
N THR A 72 -16.40 -4.37 25.14
CA THR A 72 -17.80 -3.92 24.98
C THR A 72 -18.14 -2.62 25.71
N GLU A 73 -17.43 -2.31 26.79
CA GLU A 73 -17.67 -1.13 27.63
C GLU A 73 -17.12 0.17 27.04
N GLY A 74 -17.94 0.89 26.30
CA GLY A 74 -17.56 2.15 25.65
C GLY A 74 -17.61 2.03 24.13
N ARG A 75 -17.12 3.05 23.43
CA ARG A 75 -17.19 3.13 21.96
C ARG A 75 -15.80 3.16 21.36
N THR A 76 -15.56 2.32 20.37
CA THR A 76 -14.31 2.36 19.59
C THR A 76 -14.62 2.65 18.15
N ARG A 77 -13.86 3.59 17.59
CA ARG A 77 -13.96 3.97 16.19
C ARG A 77 -12.61 3.80 15.53
N LEU A 78 -12.61 3.16 14.37
CA LEU A 78 -11.44 3.05 13.53
C LEU A 78 -11.60 4.02 12.37
N TYR A 79 -10.58 4.84 12.14
CA TYR A 79 -10.51 5.74 11.00
C TYR A 79 -9.36 5.34 10.09
N LEU A 80 -9.58 5.39 8.79
CA LEU A 80 -8.53 5.28 7.80
C LEU A 80 -8.22 6.67 7.27
N THR A 81 -6.97 7.09 7.39
CA THR A 81 -6.50 8.40 6.94
C THR A 81 -5.28 8.25 6.05
N GLY A 82 -5.08 9.18 5.12
CA GLY A 82 -4.01 9.16 4.13
C GLY A 82 -4.34 10.11 3.00
N SER A 83 -3.35 10.49 2.18
CA SER A 83 -3.55 11.39 1.04
C SER A 83 -4.49 10.79 -0.01
N THR A 84 -4.34 9.49 -0.26
CA THR A 84 -5.17 8.67 -1.15
C THR A 84 -6.24 7.88 -0.41
N ALA A 85 -6.36 8.09 0.90
CA ALA A 85 -7.40 7.43 1.66
C ALA A 85 -8.76 8.05 1.32
N PRO A 86 -9.82 7.24 1.29
CA PRO A 86 -11.18 7.73 1.13
C PRO A 86 -11.51 8.71 2.24
N ARG A 87 -12.10 9.85 1.87
CA ARG A 87 -12.58 10.82 2.84
C ARG A 87 -13.98 10.40 3.27
N GLY A 88 -14.17 10.13 4.56
CA GLY A 88 -15.42 9.64 5.08
C GLY A 88 -15.43 9.46 6.59
N GLY A 89 -16.52 8.88 7.09
CA GLY A 89 -16.70 8.53 8.50
C GLY A 89 -15.77 7.43 9.01
N PRO A 90 -16.03 6.88 10.21
CA PRO A 90 -15.25 5.77 10.72
C PRO A 90 -15.38 4.55 9.81
N LEU A 91 -14.25 3.88 9.54
CA LEU A 91 -14.21 2.59 8.84
C LEU A 91 -14.93 1.52 9.63
N LEU A 92 -14.77 1.53 10.95
CA LEU A 92 -15.50 0.67 11.88
C LEU A 92 -15.95 1.48 13.07
N ASP A 93 -17.19 1.29 13.48
CA ASP A 93 -17.73 1.84 14.71
C ASP A 93 -18.45 0.73 15.49
N THR A 94 -18.09 0.58 16.77
CA THR A 94 -18.76 -0.41 17.63
C THR A 94 -20.24 -0.10 17.86
N ARG A 95 -20.73 1.10 17.51
CA ARG A 95 -22.14 1.48 17.63
C ARG A 95 -22.99 1.02 16.44
N ASP A 96 -22.41 0.89 15.25
CA ASP A 96 -23.16 0.74 14.00
C ASP A 96 -23.64 -0.71 13.75
N GLY A 97 -23.52 -1.59 14.75
CA GLY A 97 -24.05 -2.97 14.70
C GLY A 97 -23.23 -3.96 13.87
N ALA A 98 -22.17 -3.51 13.18
CA ALA A 98 -21.30 -4.36 12.34
C ALA A 98 -20.24 -5.16 13.12
N CYS A 99 -20.41 -5.31 14.44
CA CYS A 99 -19.48 -6.02 15.30
C CYS A 99 -20.16 -7.25 15.88
N GLU A 100 -19.41 -8.35 15.97
CA GLU A 100 -19.85 -9.59 16.62
C GLU A 100 -19.37 -9.55 18.08
N GLY A 101 -20.27 -9.77 19.03
CA GLY A 101 -19.98 -9.69 20.46
C GLY A 101 -19.85 -11.08 21.10
N ALA A 102 -18.78 -11.30 21.86
CA ALA A 102 -18.62 -12.46 22.72
C ALA A 102 -18.03 -12.03 24.08
N ALA A 103 -18.76 -12.30 25.16
CA ALA A 103 -18.33 -12.19 26.57
C ALA A 103 -17.37 -11.02 26.87
N GLY A 104 -17.89 -9.79 26.86
CA GLY A 104 -17.11 -8.59 27.24
C GLY A 104 -16.15 -8.07 26.14
N SER A 105 -16.13 -8.69 24.97
CA SER A 105 -15.37 -8.22 23.81
C SER A 105 -16.21 -8.10 22.54
N TRP A 106 -15.94 -7.07 21.75
CA TRP A 106 -16.43 -6.88 20.38
C TRP A 106 -15.33 -7.28 19.41
N MET A 107 -15.71 -7.94 18.33
CA MET A 107 -14.90 -8.14 17.14
C MET A 107 -15.60 -7.48 15.94
N CYS A 108 -15.02 -6.42 15.42
CA CYS A 108 -15.51 -5.70 14.26
C CYS A 108 -14.66 -6.07 13.04
N ARG A 109 -15.29 -6.30 11.89
CA ARG A 109 -14.59 -6.59 10.64
C ARG A 109 -14.96 -5.55 9.60
N GLY A 110 -13.96 -5.09 8.86
CA GLY A 110 -14.14 -4.16 7.76
C GLY A 110 -13.22 -4.53 6.61
N ALA A 111 -13.62 -4.22 5.40
CA ALA A 111 -12.80 -4.38 4.23
C ALA A 111 -12.85 -3.11 3.39
N TYR A 112 -11.77 -2.85 2.66
CA TYR A 112 -11.68 -1.75 1.72
C TYR A 112 -11.25 -2.28 0.36
N GLN A 113 -11.82 -1.68 -0.69
CA GLN A 113 -11.40 -1.95 -2.06
C GLN A 113 -9.93 -1.60 -2.26
N ALA A 114 -9.36 -2.06 -3.37
CA ALA A 114 -7.96 -1.83 -3.70
C ALA A 114 -7.65 -0.33 -3.70
N LEU A 115 -6.84 0.10 -2.74
CA LEU A 115 -6.33 1.46 -2.67
C LEU A 115 -5.00 1.53 -3.42
N PRO A 116 -4.63 2.69 -4.00
CA PRO A 116 -3.36 2.84 -4.71
C PRO A 116 -2.16 2.75 -3.75
N ALA A 117 -0.96 2.69 -4.32
CA ALA A 117 0.28 2.80 -3.54
C ALA A 117 0.27 4.10 -2.72
N GLY A 118 0.72 4.03 -1.47
CA GLY A 118 0.70 5.17 -0.56
C GLY A 118 0.84 4.79 0.91
N THR A 119 0.77 5.81 1.76
CA THR A 119 0.86 5.66 3.21
C THR A 119 -0.52 5.84 3.82
N TYR A 120 -0.95 4.82 4.56
CA TYR A 120 -2.25 4.73 5.19
C TYR A 120 -2.08 4.68 6.71
N LYS A 121 -2.78 5.56 7.43
CA LYS A 121 -2.78 5.60 8.88
C LYS A 121 -4.14 5.15 9.40
N PHE A 122 -4.11 4.02 10.10
CA PHE A 122 -5.24 3.48 10.83
C PHE A 122 -5.24 4.09 12.24
N ARG A 123 -6.21 4.96 12.51
CA ARG A 123 -6.36 5.64 13.80
C ARG A 123 -7.51 5.03 14.57
N VAL A 124 -7.21 4.46 15.73
CA VAL A 124 -8.19 3.96 16.69
C VAL A 124 -8.50 5.07 17.68
N LEU A 125 -9.77 5.40 17.85
CA LEU A 125 -10.27 6.33 18.85
C LEU A 125 -11.17 5.56 19.83
N ARG A 126 -10.90 5.69 21.13
CA ARG A 126 -11.69 5.07 22.19
C ARG A 126 -12.38 6.16 22.99
N THR A 127 -13.69 6.05 23.18
CA THR A 127 -14.48 6.90 24.06
C THR A 127 -15.06 6.04 25.18
N GLY A 128 -15.04 6.54 26.41
CA GLY A 128 -15.41 5.76 27.61
C GLY A 128 -14.20 5.09 28.25
N VAL A 129 -14.35 3.86 28.75
CA VAL A 129 -13.32 3.19 29.56
C VAL A 129 -12.11 2.82 28.70
N ALA A 130 -10.92 2.93 29.30
CA ALA A 130 -9.67 2.47 28.71
C ALA A 130 -9.73 0.96 28.42
N ALA A 131 -9.25 0.55 27.25
CA ALA A 131 -9.32 -0.84 26.82
C ALA A 131 -8.12 -1.22 25.96
N ASN A 132 -7.73 -2.49 26.04
CA ASN A 132 -6.83 -3.08 25.07
C ASN A 132 -7.58 -3.21 23.74
N VAL A 133 -6.95 -2.74 22.67
CA VAL A 133 -7.45 -2.85 21.31
C VAL A 133 -6.44 -3.65 20.50
N VAL A 134 -6.92 -4.68 19.83
CA VAL A 134 -6.14 -5.48 18.89
C VAL A 134 -6.67 -5.19 17.49
N LEU A 135 -5.84 -4.61 16.65
CA LEU A 135 -6.12 -4.30 15.26
C LEU A 135 -5.27 -5.20 14.37
N THR A 136 -5.91 -6.05 13.57
CA THR A 136 -5.26 -6.82 12.52
C THR A 136 -5.60 -6.20 11.18
N VAL A 137 -4.58 -5.79 10.42
CA VAL A 137 -4.70 -5.26 9.06
C VAL A 137 -4.01 -6.24 8.11
N ARG A 138 -4.66 -6.58 7.01
CA ARG A 138 -4.12 -7.45 5.94
C ARG A 138 -4.23 -6.74 4.60
N TRP A 139 -3.21 -6.82 3.75
CA TRP A 139 -3.18 -6.22 2.41
C TRP A 139 -2.23 -6.94 1.46
#